data_AF-A0A8J2PC73-F1
#
_entry.id   AF-A0A8J2PC73-F1
#
_cell.length_a   1.000
_cell.length_b   1.000
_cell.length_c   1.000
_cell.angle_alpha   90.00
_cell.angle_beta   90.00
_cell.angle_gamma   90.00
#
_symmetry.space_group_name_H-M   'P 1'
#
loop_
_entity.id
_entity.type
_entity.pdbx_description
1 polymer ?
#
loop_
_entity_poly.entity_id
_entity_poly.type
_entity_poly.pdbx_seq_one_letter_code
_entity_poly.pdbx_strand_id
1 'polypeptide(L)'
;MSLKRKRGQPPKSWDEKGDAAKKKEIYAFSETLMNEPREKLLLAVARVMKQSGDKDLADILEFVSANKSHSTELMSKIKMKIDNVKQISPQHALAMLFDANLGKSSFIAVQRAVNSCGKNVLPCYDRVREAKTDCLPVSCSMSFGDTFASVKLSALLEHTTRR
;
A
#
# COMPACT_ATOMS: atom_id res chain seq x y z
N MET A 1 -34.78 43.69 18.98
CA MET A 1 -33.50 43.06 19.38
C MET A 1 -32.90 42.36 18.17
N SER A 2 -31.77 42.86 17.65
CA SER A 2 -31.11 42.30 16.46
C SER A 2 -30.10 41.22 16.87
N LEU A 3 -30.32 39.98 16.43
CA LEU A 3 -29.43 38.85 16.72
C LEU A 3 -28.09 39.03 15.99
N LYS A 4 -27.03 39.35 16.73
CA LYS A 4 -25.65 39.40 16.21
C LYS A 4 -25.26 38.01 15.68
N ARG A 5 -25.07 37.86 14.37
CA ARG A 5 -24.52 36.64 13.76
C ARG A 5 -23.08 36.42 14.25
N LYS A 6 -22.78 35.25 14.82
CA LYS A 6 -21.42 34.86 15.22
C LYS A 6 -20.54 34.87 13.96
N ARG A 7 -19.46 35.66 13.98
CA ARG A 7 -18.48 35.74 12.88
C ARG A 7 -17.61 34.50 12.92
N GLY A 8 -17.89 33.54 12.04
CA GLY A 8 -17.06 32.36 11.80
C GLY A 8 -16.78 32.21 10.31
N GLN A 9 -15.71 31.49 9.97
CA GLN A 9 -15.45 31.12 8.58
C GLN A 9 -16.64 30.30 8.05
N PRO A 10 -17.14 30.56 6.83
CA PRO A 10 -18.23 29.80 6.27
C PRO A 10 -17.87 28.31 6.21
N PRO A 11 -18.83 27.42 6.53
CA PRO A 11 -18.58 25.98 6.46
C PRO A 11 -18.28 25.60 5.01
N LYS A 12 -17.17 24.89 4.81
CA LYS A 12 -16.78 24.33 3.51
C LYS A 12 -17.75 23.21 3.12
N SER A 13 -17.95 23.03 1.81
CA SER A 13 -18.66 21.85 1.29
C SER A 13 -17.91 20.57 1.62
N TRP A 14 -18.58 19.42 1.57
CA TRP A 14 -17.94 18.13 1.84
C TRP A 14 -16.72 17.90 0.94
N ASP A 15 -16.83 18.23 -0.35
CA ASP A 15 -15.79 17.99 -1.34
C ASP A 15 -14.54 18.86 -1.13
N GLU A 16 -14.73 20.08 -0.63
CA GLU A 16 -13.65 21.06 -0.33
C GLU A 16 -12.93 20.82 1.00
N LYS A 17 -13.44 19.90 1.84
CA LYS A 17 -12.80 19.57 3.12
C LYS A 17 -11.61 18.64 2.90
N GLY A 18 -10.52 18.91 3.62
CA GLY A 18 -9.40 17.99 3.73
C GLY A 18 -9.74 16.76 4.57
N ASP A 19 -8.96 15.69 4.42
CA ASP A 19 -9.24 14.37 5.02
C ASP A 19 -9.40 14.42 6.54
N ALA A 20 -8.60 15.23 7.24
CA ALA A 20 -8.69 15.38 8.69
C ALA A 20 -10.03 16.00 9.13
N ALA A 21 -10.58 16.93 8.35
CA ALA A 21 -11.87 17.55 8.65
C ALA A 21 -13.03 16.59 8.34
N LYS A 22 -12.97 15.88 7.21
CA LYS A 22 -13.94 14.82 6.86
C LYS A 22 -14.00 13.74 7.94
N LYS A 23 -12.85 13.29 8.44
CA LYS A 23 -12.77 12.30 9.53
C LYS A 23 -13.44 12.78 10.80
N LYS A 24 -13.15 14.02 11.25
CA LYS A 24 -13.78 14.59 12.46
C LYS A 24 -15.31 14.65 12.36
N GLU A 25 -15.82 15.05 11.20
CA GLU A 25 -17.26 15.13 10.96
C GLU A 25 -17.91 13.74 10.90
N ILE A 26 -17.24 12.75 10.27
CA ILE A 26 -17.68 11.35 10.29
C ILE A 26 -17.71 10.81 11.72
N TYR A 27 -16.71 11.11 12.55
CA TYR A 27 -16.69 10.67 13.95
C TYR A 27 -17.88 11.23 14.71
N ALA A 28 -18.09 12.56 14.65
CA ALA A 28 -19.23 13.20 15.30
C ALA A 28 -20.57 12.63 14.80
N PHE A 29 -20.71 12.39 13.50
CA PHE A 29 -21.91 11.77 12.94
C PHE A 29 -22.06 10.31 13.39
N SER A 30 -20.98 9.53 13.42
CA SER A 30 -21.01 8.14 13.87
C SER A 30 -21.40 8.01 15.34
N GLU A 31 -20.98 8.95 16.20
CA GLU A 31 -21.38 8.99 17.61
C GLU A 31 -22.90 9.13 17.75
N THR A 32 -23.53 9.95 16.90
CA THR A 32 -25.00 10.09 16.90
C THR A 32 -25.73 8.83 16.43
N LEU A 33 -25.07 7.97 15.64
CA LEU A 33 -25.64 6.75 15.08
C LEU A 33 -25.32 5.49 15.88
N MET A 34 -24.49 5.57 16.92
CA MET A 34 -24.04 4.42 17.72
C MET A 34 -25.19 3.60 18.33
N ASN A 35 -26.32 4.25 18.64
CA ASN A 35 -27.47 3.61 19.25
C ASN A 35 -28.45 2.98 18.24
N GLU A 36 -28.25 3.21 16.94
CA GLU A 36 -29.14 2.71 15.89
C GLU A 36 -28.72 1.31 15.42
N PRO A 37 -29.69 0.41 15.12
CA PRO A 37 -29.35 -0.92 14.66
C PRO A 37 -28.68 -0.88 13.29
N ARG A 38 -27.58 -1.64 13.15
CA ARG A 38 -26.77 -1.69 11.92
C ARG A 38 -27.59 -1.95 10.65
N GLU A 39 -28.59 -2.82 10.71
CA GLU A 39 -29.46 -3.15 9.57
C GLU A 39 -30.24 -1.92 9.07
N LYS A 40 -30.79 -1.12 9.99
CA LYS A 40 -31.49 0.13 9.66
C LYS A 40 -30.57 1.10 8.94
N LEU A 41 -29.31 1.22 9.40
CA LEU A 41 -28.31 2.08 8.77
C LEU A 41 -27.97 1.60 7.34
N LEU A 42 -27.71 0.31 7.16
CA LEU A 42 -27.39 -0.26 5.84
C LEU A 42 -28.55 -0.12 4.84
N LEU A 43 -29.79 -0.40 5.28
CA LEU A 43 -30.98 -0.25 4.43
C LEU A 43 -31.26 1.21 4.09
N ALA A 44 -31.03 2.14 5.02
CA ALA A 44 -31.15 3.57 4.75
C ALA A 44 -30.14 4.01 3.68
N VAL A 45 -28.88 3.57 3.78
CA VAL A 45 -27.86 3.86 2.76
C VAL A 45 -28.23 3.23 1.42
N ALA A 46 -28.64 1.96 1.40
CA ALA A 46 -29.07 1.28 0.17
C ALA A 46 -30.22 2.04 -0.52
N ARG A 47 -31.19 2.55 0.25
CA ARG A 47 -32.28 3.37 -0.28
C ARG A 47 -31.78 4.67 -0.91
N VAL A 48 -30.82 5.36 -0.29
CA VAL A 48 -30.21 6.58 -0.84
C VAL A 48 -29.44 6.26 -2.13
N MET A 49 -28.70 5.14 -2.18
CA MET A 49 -27.97 4.72 -3.39
C MET A 49 -28.91 4.36 -4.55
N LYS A 50 -30.07 3.74 -4.26
CA LYS A 50 -31.11 3.53 -5.30
C LYS A 50 -31.65 4.85 -5.85
N GLN A 51 -31.74 5.88 -5.02
CA GLN A 51 -32.17 7.21 -5.45
C GLN A 51 -31.08 7.98 -6.22
N SER A 52 -29.80 7.77 -5.91
CA SER A 52 -28.68 8.36 -6.67
C SER A 52 -28.44 7.68 -8.03
N GLY A 53 -28.97 6.48 -8.22
CA GLY A 53 -28.84 5.68 -9.45
C GLY A 53 -27.83 4.54 -9.35
N ASP A 54 -27.14 4.40 -8.23
CA ASP A 54 -26.13 3.37 -7.96
C ASP A 54 -26.76 2.06 -7.49
N LYS A 55 -27.49 1.40 -8.40
CA LYS A 55 -28.27 0.18 -8.10
C LYS A 55 -27.39 -0.98 -7.62
N ASP A 56 -26.24 -1.19 -8.27
CA ASP A 56 -25.31 -2.28 -7.93
C ASP A 56 -24.81 -2.17 -6.47
N LEU A 57 -24.50 -0.94 -6.03
CA LEU A 57 -24.04 -0.70 -4.66
C LEU A 57 -25.16 -0.94 -3.64
N ALA A 58 -26.39 -0.56 -3.98
CA ALA A 58 -27.54 -0.82 -3.12
C ALA A 58 -27.82 -2.31 -2.97
N ASP A 59 -27.74 -3.09 -4.05
CA ASP A 59 -27.96 -4.53 -4.03
C ASP A 59 -26.87 -5.24 -3.21
N ILE A 60 -25.62 -4.79 -3.30
CA ILE A 60 -24.52 -5.27 -2.44
C ILE A 60 -24.82 -4.99 -0.96
N LEU A 61 -25.29 -3.79 -0.63
CA LEU A 61 -25.60 -3.43 0.76
C LEU A 61 -26.76 -4.24 1.32
N GLU A 62 -27.80 -4.49 0.52
CA GLU A 62 -28.93 -5.36 0.89
C GLU A 62 -28.47 -6.82 1.08
N PHE A 63 -27.63 -7.33 0.18
CA PHE A 63 -27.04 -8.66 0.30
C PHE A 63 -26.21 -8.80 1.59
N VAL A 64 -25.37 -7.81 1.90
CA VAL A 64 -24.55 -7.80 3.13
C VAL A 64 -25.40 -7.67 4.38
N SER A 65 -26.51 -6.91 4.33
CA SER A 65 -27.45 -6.80 5.45
C SER A 65 -28.17 -8.12 5.73
N ALA A 66 -28.58 -8.85 4.68
CA ALA A 66 -29.25 -10.14 4.81
C ALA A 66 -28.32 -11.27 5.28
N ASN A 67 -27.05 -11.24 4.84
CA ASN A 67 -26.11 -12.34 5.04
C ASN A 67 -24.89 -11.92 5.88
N LYS A 68 -25.09 -11.79 7.20
CA LYS A 68 -24.03 -11.39 8.16
C LYS A 68 -22.82 -12.35 8.16
N SER A 69 -23.05 -13.65 8.01
CA SER A 69 -22.03 -14.72 8.04
C SER A 69 -21.12 -14.73 6.81
N HIS A 70 -21.63 -14.37 5.63
CA HIS A 70 -20.87 -14.40 4.38
C HIS A 70 -19.97 -13.18 4.16
N SER A 71 -20.01 -12.19 5.06
CA SER A 71 -19.15 -11.00 4.96
C SER A 71 -17.67 -11.34 5.00
N THR A 72 -17.25 -12.33 5.81
CA THR A 72 -15.86 -12.79 5.90
C THR A 72 -15.43 -13.59 4.66
N GLU A 73 -16.33 -14.43 4.12
CA GLU A 73 -16.10 -15.20 2.89
C GLU A 73 -16.06 -14.33 1.63
N LEU A 74 -16.90 -13.31 1.56
CA LEU A 74 -16.82 -12.30 0.51
C LEU A 74 -15.50 -11.55 0.59
N MET A 75 -15.10 -11.13 1.79
CA MET A 75 -13.84 -10.42 1.99
C MET A 75 -12.63 -11.30 1.67
N SER A 76 -12.66 -12.61 1.96
CA SER A 76 -11.57 -13.52 1.57
C SER A 76 -11.49 -13.68 0.04
N LYS A 77 -12.62 -13.82 -0.65
CA LYS A 77 -12.67 -13.86 -2.12
C LYS A 77 -12.22 -12.56 -2.78
N ILE A 78 -12.58 -11.41 -2.21
CA ILE A 78 -12.15 -10.09 -2.67
C ILE A 78 -10.63 -9.91 -2.46
N LYS A 79 -10.11 -10.23 -1.27
CA LYS A 79 -8.67 -10.19 -0.98
C LYS A 79 -7.88 -11.10 -1.92
N MET A 80 -8.35 -12.33 -2.14
CA MET A 80 -7.72 -13.28 -3.07
C MET A 80 -7.63 -12.77 -4.51
N LYS A 81 -8.56 -11.90 -4.95
CA LYS A 81 -8.47 -11.27 -6.28
C LYS A 81 -7.50 -10.09 -6.32
N ILE A 82 -7.35 -9.35 -5.22
CA ILE A 82 -6.51 -8.15 -5.13
C ILE A 82 -5.03 -8.51 -4.91
N ASP A 83 -4.73 -9.62 -4.23
CA ASP A 83 -3.38 -9.95 -3.76
C ASP A 83 -2.43 -10.62 -4.78
N ASN A 84 -2.78 -10.76 -6.06
CA ASN A 84 -2.00 -11.61 -6.97
C ASN A 84 -0.75 -10.97 -7.60
N VAL A 85 -0.20 -9.91 -7.03
CA VAL A 85 1.13 -9.44 -7.43
C VAL A 85 2.02 -9.30 -6.21
N LYS A 86 2.50 -10.45 -5.74
CA LYS A 86 3.53 -10.51 -4.71
C LYS A 86 4.79 -9.82 -5.23
N GLN A 87 5.31 -8.89 -4.44
CA GLN A 87 6.58 -8.23 -4.72
C GLN A 87 7.68 -9.30 -4.80
N ILE A 88 8.55 -9.19 -5.81
CA ILE A 88 9.71 -10.05 -6.01
C ILE A 88 10.71 -9.83 -4.86
N SER A 89 11.41 -10.90 -4.44
CA SER A 89 12.41 -10.79 -3.38
C SER A 89 13.60 -9.92 -3.81
N PRO A 90 14.27 -9.22 -2.87
CA PRO A 90 15.46 -8.43 -3.17
C PRO A 90 16.56 -9.23 -3.86
N GLN A 91 16.75 -10.50 -3.49
CA GLN A 91 17.75 -11.39 -4.09
C GLN A 91 17.41 -11.72 -5.54
N HIS A 92 16.14 -11.97 -5.85
CA HIS A 92 15.72 -12.27 -7.22
C HIS A 92 15.76 -11.00 -8.10
N ALA A 93 15.43 -9.84 -7.53
CA ALA A 93 15.62 -8.56 -8.22
C ALA A 93 17.10 -8.23 -8.46
N LEU A 94 17.99 -8.62 -7.55
CA LEU A 94 19.44 -8.53 -7.72
C LEU A 94 19.94 -9.46 -8.84
N ALA A 95 19.46 -10.70 -8.89
CA ALA A 95 19.77 -11.63 -9.98
C ALA A 95 19.34 -11.03 -11.33
N MET A 96 18.10 -10.54 -11.44
CA MET A 96 17.58 -9.86 -12.63
C MET A 96 18.45 -8.64 -13.03
N LEU A 97 18.93 -7.86 -12.06
CA LEU A 97 19.83 -6.73 -12.31
C LEU A 97 21.12 -7.18 -13.02
N PHE A 98 21.70 -8.30 -12.58
CA PHE A 98 22.91 -8.86 -13.18
C PHE A 98 22.64 -9.55 -14.52
N ASP A 99 21.61 -10.39 -14.59
CA ASP A 99 21.25 -11.15 -15.80
C ASP A 99 20.92 -10.22 -16.98
N ALA A 100 20.22 -9.12 -16.70
CA ALA A 100 19.86 -8.12 -17.71
C ALA A 100 20.91 -7.00 -17.87
N ASN A 101 22.06 -7.10 -17.19
CA ASN A 101 23.13 -6.11 -17.18
C ASN A 101 22.63 -4.66 -16.98
N LEU A 102 21.74 -4.48 -16.00
CA LEU A 102 21.09 -3.21 -15.74
C LEU A 102 21.90 -2.36 -14.75
N GLY A 103 22.14 -1.10 -15.12
CA GLY A 103 22.61 -0.09 -14.18
C GLY A 103 21.51 0.35 -13.20
N LYS A 104 21.91 1.04 -12.11
CA LYS A 104 20.97 1.59 -11.10
C LYS A 104 19.88 2.46 -11.72
N SER A 105 20.24 3.36 -12.63
CA SER A 105 19.29 4.28 -13.28
C SER A 105 18.25 3.51 -14.12
N SER A 106 18.70 2.53 -14.90
CA SER A 106 17.84 1.67 -15.72
C SER A 106 16.90 0.83 -14.86
N PHE A 107 17.40 0.23 -13.77
CA PHE A 107 16.56 -0.51 -12.83
C PHE A 107 15.46 0.37 -12.22
N ILE A 108 15.81 1.59 -11.78
CA ILE A 108 14.84 2.54 -11.23
C ILE A 108 13.81 2.95 -12.29
N ALA A 109 14.21 3.13 -13.55
CA ALA A 109 13.30 3.42 -14.65
C ALA A 109 12.31 2.27 -14.89
N VAL A 110 12.80 1.01 -14.93
CA VAL A 110 11.94 -0.18 -15.05
C VAL A 110 10.99 -0.29 -13.85
N GLN A 111 11.48 -0.08 -12.63
CA GLN A 111 10.66 -0.08 -11.43
C GLN A 111 9.54 0.97 -11.52
N ARG A 112 9.85 2.19 -11.95
CA ARG A 112 8.85 3.26 -12.11
C ARG A 112 7.81 2.91 -13.17
N ALA A 113 8.24 2.36 -14.31
CA ALA A 113 7.33 1.92 -15.36
C ALA A 113 6.37 0.83 -14.84
N VAL A 114 6.90 -0.17 -14.14
CA VAL A 114 6.08 -1.25 -13.54
C VAL A 114 5.12 -0.72 -12.48
N ASN A 115 5.57 0.19 -11.62
CA ASN A 115 4.74 0.81 -10.59
C ASN A 115 3.65 1.71 -11.16
N SER A 116 3.89 2.37 -12.31
CA SER A 116 2.86 3.18 -12.99
C SER A 116 1.69 2.34 -13.51
N CYS A 117 1.90 1.04 -13.74
CA CYS A 117 0.84 0.08 -14.07
C CYS A 117 0.05 -0.39 -12.83
N GLY A 118 0.22 0.27 -11.67
CA GLY A 118 -0.48 -0.06 -10.42
C GLY A 118 0.02 -1.32 -9.73
N LYS A 119 1.18 -1.86 -10.15
CA LYS A 119 1.74 -3.10 -9.59
C LYS A 119 3.08 -2.83 -8.91
N ASN A 120 3.14 -3.02 -7.60
CA ASN A 120 4.40 -2.90 -6.83
C ASN A 120 5.21 -4.20 -6.87
N VAL A 121 5.68 -4.58 -8.07
CA VAL A 121 6.32 -5.88 -8.31
C VAL A 121 7.78 -5.88 -7.90
N LEU A 122 8.49 -4.78 -8.16
CA LEU A 122 9.93 -4.69 -7.94
C LEU A 122 10.25 -4.03 -6.60
N PRO A 123 11.20 -4.57 -5.81
CA PRO A 123 11.67 -3.93 -4.59
C PRO A 123 12.40 -2.62 -4.86
N CYS A 124 12.32 -1.68 -3.91
CA CYS A 124 13.13 -0.46 -3.94
C CYS A 124 14.61 -0.80 -4.07
N TYR A 125 15.34 0.02 -4.83
CA TYR A 125 16.76 -0.20 -5.09
C TYR A 125 17.59 -0.33 -3.81
N ASP A 126 17.22 0.35 -2.71
CA ASP A 126 17.94 0.24 -1.44
C ASP A 126 17.91 -1.19 -0.87
N ARG A 127 16.79 -1.91 -1.01
CA ARG A 127 16.70 -3.33 -0.61
C ARG A 127 17.55 -4.23 -1.51
N VAL A 128 17.62 -3.92 -2.80
CA VAL A 128 18.49 -4.63 -3.76
C VAL A 128 19.96 -4.38 -3.44
N ARG A 129 20.30 -3.15 -3.02
CA ARG A 129 21.63 -2.77 -2.55
C ARG A 129 22.01 -3.50 -1.26
N GLU A 130 21.10 -3.62 -0.31
CA GLU A 130 21.29 -4.42 0.91
C GLU A 130 21.57 -5.89 0.55
N ALA A 131 20.76 -6.48 -0.33
CA ALA A 131 21.01 -7.83 -0.82
C ALA A 131 22.39 -7.97 -1.51
N LYS A 132 22.83 -6.94 -2.24
CA LYS A 132 24.17 -6.90 -2.83
C LYS A 132 25.25 -6.84 -1.78
N THR A 133 25.07 -6.06 -0.70
CA THR A 133 26.05 -5.99 0.39
C THR A 133 26.14 -7.30 1.16
N ASP A 134 25.03 -8.01 1.33
CA ASP A 134 25.05 -9.32 1.97
C ASP A 134 25.92 -10.31 1.17
N CYS A 135 25.89 -10.21 -0.17
CA CYS A 135 26.71 -11.03 -1.06
C CYS A 135 28.21 -10.66 -1.06
N LEU A 136 28.62 -9.60 -0.37
CA LEU A 136 30.03 -9.22 -0.27
C LEU A 136 30.66 -9.81 0.99
N PRO A 137 31.96 -10.17 0.95
CA PRO A 137 32.71 -10.51 2.15
C PRO A 137 32.81 -9.30 3.09
N VAL A 138 33.10 -9.55 4.37
CA VAL A 138 33.14 -8.51 5.42
C VAL A 138 34.07 -7.37 5.00
N SER A 139 33.63 -6.13 5.13
CA SER A 139 34.36 -4.93 4.69
C SER A 139 35.80 -4.86 5.19
N CYS A 140 36.06 -5.34 6.41
CA CYS A 140 37.41 -5.38 7.01
C CYS A 140 38.38 -6.35 6.32
N SER A 141 37.90 -7.23 5.45
CA SER A 141 38.71 -8.19 4.69
C SER A 141 39.06 -7.72 3.28
N MET A 142 38.54 -6.55 2.87
CA MET A 142 38.77 -5.94 1.56
C MET A 142 39.62 -4.67 1.73
N SER A 143 40.61 -4.50 0.88
CA SER A 143 41.37 -3.26 0.75
C SER A 143 41.31 -2.78 -0.69
N PHE A 144 41.10 -1.47 -0.84
CA PHE A 144 41.00 -0.81 -2.14
C PHE A 144 42.06 0.28 -2.17
N GLY A 145 42.98 0.19 -3.12
CA GLY A 145 43.86 1.28 -3.55
C GLY A 145 43.44 1.79 -4.92
N ASP A 146 44.04 2.88 -5.38
CA ASP A 146 43.65 3.52 -6.64
C ASP A 146 43.83 2.61 -7.87
N THR A 147 44.82 1.71 -7.81
CA THR A 147 45.18 0.80 -8.91
C THR A 147 45.03 -0.67 -8.56
N PHE A 148 44.69 -1.01 -7.32
CA PHE A 148 44.60 -2.39 -6.86
C PHE A 148 43.43 -2.60 -5.91
N ALA A 149 42.87 -3.79 -5.91
CA ALA A 149 41.96 -4.24 -4.88
C ALA A 149 42.45 -5.61 -4.39
N SER A 150 42.47 -5.82 -3.07
CA SER A 150 42.83 -7.12 -2.50
C SER A 150 41.83 -7.56 -1.45
N VAL A 151 41.59 -8.87 -1.39
CA VAL A 151 40.71 -9.51 -0.42
C VAL A 151 41.46 -10.64 0.26
N LYS A 152 41.27 -10.80 1.57
CA LYS A 152 41.87 -11.92 2.31
C LYS A 152 41.25 -13.23 1.83
N LEU A 153 42.09 -14.14 1.31
CA LEU A 153 41.64 -15.43 0.77
C LEU A 153 40.79 -16.23 1.77
N SER A 154 41.17 -16.25 3.05
CA SER A 154 40.41 -16.96 4.08
C SER A 154 38.99 -16.41 4.25
N ALA A 155 38.84 -15.08 4.22
CA ALA A 155 37.54 -14.43 4.34
C ALA A 155 36.65 -14.70 3.12
N LEU A 156 37.25 -14.80 1.92
CA LEU A 156 36.54 -15.18 0.71
C LEU A 156 36.03 -16.62 0.80
N LEU A 157 36.90 -17.57 1.19
CA LEU A 157 36.54 -18.97 1.34
C LEU A 157 35.44 -19.18 2.41
N GLU A 158 35.58 -18.54 3.57
CA GLU A 158 34.57 -18.58 4.63
C GLU A 158 33.22 -18.00 4.19
N HIS A 159 33.23 -16.91 3.41
CA HIS A 159 32.00 -16.31 2.91
C HIS A 159 31.32 -17.21 1.88
N THR A 160 32.09 -17.78 0.93
CA THR A 160 31.54 -18.69 -0.09
C THR A 160 31.01 -20.00 0.47
N THR A 161 31.59 -20.53 1.55
CA THR A 161 31.12 -21.78 2.19
C THR A 161 29.87 -21.60 3.05
N ARG A 162 29.60 -20.37 3.52
CA ARG A 162 28.38 -20.03 4.29
C ARG A 162 27.17 -19.70 3.40
N ARG A 163 27.38 -19.54 2.10
CA ARG A 163 26.39 -19.13 1.10
C ARG A 163 25.85 -20.34 0.35
#